data_AF-A0A2M8W287-F1
#
_entry.id   AF-A0A2M8W287-F1
#
_cell.length_a   1.000
_cell.length_b   1.000
_cell.length_c   1.000
_cell.angle_alpha   90.00
_cell.angle_beta   90.00
_cell.angle_gamma   90.00
#
_symmetry.space_group_name_H-M   'P 1'
#
loop_
_entity.id
_entity.type
_entity.pdbx_description
1 polymer ?
#
loop_
_entity_poly.entity_id
_entity_poly.type
_entity_poly.pdbx_seq_one_letter_code
_entity_poly.pdbx_strand_id
1 'polypeptide(L)'
;MPQYPFEYCIHCKRNTAGRLSFLFDNLGDDLLIILVAFALVLETPIWGAIGISLLHISFWMIYEVGYYENDLISATIESECRTPPRFAALRDKFSEPVSWVYAAVFGAGGIWAISQAADWHFMGMQTSGILMATVIWVTVLIALRLTYWAYSRIDKVSRVFLYLPLQVLKYGFPIGFVSLTPAGAALLLAQILRRWVPYMVYRYTGVLHSGLPIRALRLVIFVTGWLLLLPSNFADPAHYIIGFTAIVLLAVRAFSQFKVVVKDAKSVQADTWASKNS
;
A
#
# COMPACT_ATOMS: atom_id res chain seq x y z
N MET A 1 28.46 -9.87 2.32
CA MET A 1 28.21 -8.52 1.76
C MET A 1 27.21 -7.84 2.66
N PRO A 2 27.39 -6.55 2.99
CA PRO A 2 26.43 -5.82 3.81
C PRO A 2 25.07 -5.73 3.08
N GLN A 3 23.98 -5.89 3.83
CA GLN A 3 22.63 -5.73 3.31
C GLN A 3 22.36 -4.24 3.06
N TYR A 4 21.82 -3.91 1.88
CA TYR A 4 21.35 -2.56 1.55
C TYR A 4 19.82 -2.46 1.62
N PRO A 5 19.25 -1.24 1.77
CA PRO A 5 17.80 -1.03 1.71
C PRO A 5 17.17 -1.65 0.46
N PHE A 6 16.10 -2.43 0.65
CA PHE A 6 15.32 -3.07 -0.41
C PHE A 6 16.04 -4.17 -1.21
N GLU A 7 17.23 -4.60 -0.80
CA GLU A 7 18.00 -5.61 -1.55
C GLU A 7 17.19 -6.91 -1.74
N TYR A 8 16.49 -7.36 -0.71
CA TYR A 8 15.67 -8.56 -0.78
C TYR A 8 14.45 -8.34 -1.68
N CYS A 9 13.74 -7.22 -1.52
CA CYS A 9 12.58 -6.87 -2.35
C CYS A 9 12.93 -6.79 -3.84
N ILE A 10 14.03 -6.12 -4.18
CA ILE A 10 14.50 -5.91 -5.54
C ILE A 10 14.88 -7.23 -6.21
N HIS A 11 15.45 -8.18 -5.47
CA HIS A 11 15.97 -9.42 -6.03
C HIS A 11 15.03 -10.63 -5.92
N CYS A 12 14.18 -10.70 -4.91
CA CYS A 12 13.33 -11.86 -4.65
C CYS A 12 11.89 -11.63 -5.10
N LYS A 13 11.26 -10.51 -4.73
CA LYS A 13 9.79 -10.49 -4.72
C LYS A 13 9.10 -10.27 -6.06
N ARG A 14 9.77 -9.78 -7.13
CA ARG A 14 9.14 -9.49 -8.45
C ARG A 14 10.07 -9.56 -9.67
N ASN A 15 10.94 -10.55 -9.73
CA ASN A 15 12.01 -10.62 -10.73
C ASN A 15 11.58 -11.09 -12.15
N THR A 16 10.29 -11.07 -12.49
CA THR A 16 9.82 -11.31 -13.87
C THR A 16 9.80 -10.03 -14.73
N ALA A 17 9.97 -8.83 -14.15
CA ALA A 17 9.94 -7.56 -14.89
C ALA A 17 11.05 -6.57 -14.45
N GLY A 18 12.31 -7.00 -14.33
CA GLY A 18 13.45 -6.10 -14.11
C GLY A 18 13.46 -5.33 -12.77
N ARG A 19 14.64 -4.81 -12.37
CA ARG A 19 14.85 -4.13 -11.06
C ARG A 19 13.98 -2.88 -10.87
N LEU A 20 13.67 -2.18 -11.96
CA LEU A 20 12.92 -0.92 -11.94
C LEU A 20 11.42 -1.13 -11.62
N SER A 21 10.84 -2.30 -11.92
CA SER A 21 9.41 -2.54 -11.67
C SER A 21 9.05 -2.48 -10.18
N PHE A 22 9.91 -2.97 -9.29
CA PHE A 22 9.65 -2.85 -7.85
C PHE A 22 9.57 -1.39 -7.41
N LEU A 23 10.56 -0.58 -7.82
CA LEU A 23 10.66 0.83 -7.46
C LEU A 23 9.50 1.65 -8.02
N PHE A 24 9.08 1.42 -9.26
CA PHE A 24 7.99 2.20 -9.87
C PHE A 24 6.59 1.65 -9.55
N ASP A 25 6.37 0.34 -9.67
CA ASP A 25 5.02 -0.24 -9.56
C ASP A 25 4.56 -0.44 -8.11
N ASN A 26 5.48 -0.38 -7.15
CA ASN A 26 5.16 -0.60 -5.74
C ASN A 26 5.55 0.58 -4.91
N LEU A 27 6.84 0.82 -4.75
CA LEU A 27 7.29 1.93 -3.92
C LEU A 27 6.74 3.26 -4.47
N GLY A 28 6.87 3.49 -5.79
CA GLY A 28 6.41 4.68 -6.47
C GLY A 28 4.88 4.78 -6.61
N ASP A 29 4.20 3.71 -7.06
CA ASP A 29 2.73 3.71 -7.16
C ASP A 29 2.07 3.97 -5.81
N ASP A 30 2.57 3.32 -4.75
CA ASP A 30 2.02 3.47 -3.40
C ASP A 30 2.33 4.85 -2.84
N LEU A 31 3.58 5.32 -2.96
CA LEU A 31 3.96 6.65 -2.51
C LEU A 31 3.16 7.74 -3.22
N LEU A 32 2.98 7.67 -4.55
CA LEU A 32 2.23 8.69 -5.28
C LEU A 32 0.79 8.81 -4.78
N ILE A 33 0.12 7.68 -4.53
CA ILE A 33 -1.25 7.68 -4.00
C ILE A 33 -1.29 8.32 -2.60
N ILE A 34 -0.32 8.00 -1.75
CA ILE A 34 -0.21 8.58 -0.41
C ILE A 34 0.06 10.09 -0.49
N LEU A 35 0.97 10.54 -1.36
CA LEU A 35 1.28 11.96 -1.55
C LEU A 35 0.07 12.75 -2.04
N VAL A 36 -0.73 12.20 -2.97
CA VAL A 36 -1.97 12.84 -3.41
C VAL A 36 -2.99 12.93 -2.27
N ALA A 37 -3.08 11.90 -1.42
CA ALA A 37 -4.04 11.87 -0.32
C ALA A 37 -3.72 12.85 0.82
N PHE A 38 -2.43 13.17 1.04
CA PHE A 38 -2.00 13.93 2.22
C PHE A 38 -1.18 15.19 1.92
N ALA A 39 -0.26 15.17 0.95
CA ALA A 39 0.78 16.20 0.86
C ALA A 39 0.36 17.44 0.07
N LEU A 40 -0.53 17.30 -0.92
CA LEU A 40 -0.84 18.36 -1.89
C LEU A 40 -1.45 19.63 -1.29
N VAL A 41 -2.12 19.50 -0.14
CA VAL A 41 -2.90 20.58 0.49
C VAL A 41 -2.31 21.02 1.83
N LEU A 42 -1.10 20.56 2.15
CA LEU A 42 -0.35 21.03 3.31
C LEU A 42 0.13 22.46 3.09
N GLU A 43 0.34 23.19 4.18
CA GLU A 43 0.88 24.56 4.16
C GLU A 43 2.27 24.58 3.52
N THR A 44 3.14 23.62 3.86
CA THR A 44 4.42 23.43 3.18
C THR A 44 4.49 22.04 2.52
N PRO A 45 3.92 21.90 1.30
CA PRO A 45 3.68 20.59 0.67
C PRO A 45 4.98 19.85 0.33
N ILE A 46 6.08 20.57 0.12
CA ILE A 46 7.40 19.98 -0.14
C ILE A 46 7.92 19.23 1.08
N TRP A 47 7.88 19.85 2.27
CA TRP A 47 8.31 19.21 3.51
C TRP A 47 7.43 18.03 3.88
N GLY A 48 6.11 18.16 3.67
CA GLY A 48 5.17 17.06 3.85
C GLY A 48 5.46 15.89 2.91
N ALA A 49 5.75 16.17 1.64
CA ALA A 49 6.10 15.14 0.67
C ALA A 49 7.43 14.44 1.02
N ILE A 50 8.47 15.19 1.42
CA ILE A 50 9.75 14.63 1.89
C ILE A 50 9.51 13.74 3.11
N GLY A 51 8.80 14.25 4.11
CA GLY A 51 8.53 13.55 5.35
C GLY A 51 7.76 12.25 5.15
N ILE A 52 6.66 12.30 4.41
CA ILE A 52 5.87 11.11 4.03
C ILE A 52 6.72 10.11 3.24
N SER A 53 7.58 10.58 2.33
CA SER A 53 8.44 9.70 1.54
C SER A 53 9.46 8.96 2.41
N LEU A 54 10.11 9.65 3.35
CA LEU A 54 11.07 9.04 4.28
C LEU A 54 10.38 8.07 5.24
N LEU A 55 9.20 8.40 5.77
CA LEU A 55 8.39 7.47 6.54
C LEU A 55 7.97 6.26 5.70
N HIS A 56 7.62 6.44 4.43
CA HIS A 56 7.29 5.34 3.54
C HIS A 56 8.49 4.40 3.33
N ILE A 57 9.69 4.94 3.13
CA ILE A 57 10.94 4.15 3.05
C ILE A 57 11.17 3.39 4.36
N SER A 58 11.04 4.06 5.50
CA SER A 58 11.15 3.46 6.84
C SER A 58 10.17 2.31 7.03
N PHE A 59 8.90 2.49 6.65
CA PHE A 59 7.88 1.45 6.66
C PHE A 59 8.29 0.25 5.80
N TRP A 60 8.77 0.51 4.59
CA TRP A 60 9.16 -0.55 3.67
C TRP A 60 10.37 -1.36 4.15
N MET A 61 11.25 -0.79 4.97
CA MET A 61 12.34 -1.54 5.61
C MET A 61 11.80 -2.67 6.50
N ILE A 62 10.76 -2.39 7.28
CA ILE A 62 10.12 -3.42 8.13
C ILE A 62 9.20 -4.33 7.30
N TYR A 63 8.56 -3.79 6.26
CA TYR A 63 7.76 -4.57 5.32
C TYR A 63 8.60 -5.63 4.59
N GLU A 64 9.84 -5.30 4.25
CA GLU A 64 10.81 -6.21 3.62
C GLU A 64 11.15 -7.40 4.53
N VAL A 65 11.33 -7.17 5.84
CA VAL A 65 11.49 -8.24 6.84
C VAL A 65 10.31 -9.20 6.79
N GLY A 66 9.08 -8.67 6.72
CA GLY A 66 7.87 -9.48 6.59
C GLY A 66 7.83 -10.33 5.32
N TYR A 67 8.31 -9.79 4.20
CA TYR A 67 8.44 -10.56 2.96
C TYR A 67 9.49 -11.65 3.04
N TYR A 68 10.64 -11.37 3.63
CA TYR A 68 11.68 -12.35 3.89
C TYR A 68 11.16 -13.49 4.76
N GLU A 69 10.54 -13.18 5.89
CA GLU A 69 10.02 -14.17 6.83
C GLU A 69 8.92 -15.04 6.21
N ASN A 70 8.02 -14.46 5.42
CA ASN A 70 6.99 -15.24 4.71
C ASN A 70 7.62 -16.28 3.77
N ASP A 71 8.71 -15.95 3.08
CA ASP A 71 9.36 -16.89 2.15
C ASP A 71 10.22 -17.90 2.89
N LEU A 72 10.83 -17.51 4.02
CA LEU A 72 11.51 -18.43 4.91
C LEU A 72 10.54 -19.49 5.47
N ILE A 73 9.35 -19.09 5.94
CA ILE A 73 8.33 -20.03 6.42
C ILE A 73 7.78 -20.90 5.29
N SER A 74 7.54 -20.34 4.10
CA SER A 74 7.11 -21.14 2.94
C SER A 74 8.16 -22.17 2.55
N ALA A 75 9.45 -21.85 2.68
CA ALA A 75 10.56 -22.77 2.40
C ALA A 75 10.71 -23.90 3.42
N THR A 76 10.33 -23.67 4.68
CA THR A 76 10.63 -24.60 5.78
C THR A 76 9.44 -25.46 6.18
N ILE A 77 8.21 -24.92 6.09
CA ILE A 77 7.01 -25.55 6.69
C ILE A 77 5.96 -25.90 5.63
N GLU A 78 5.83 -25.14 4.54
CA GLU A 78 4.77 -25.38 3.56
C GLU A 78 5.12 -26.54 2.60
N SER A 79 4.22 -27.52 2.47
CA SER A 79 4.37 -28.65 1.53
C SER A 79 4.42 -28.19 0.07
N GLU A 80 3.61 -27.18 -0.28
CA GLU A 80 3.65 -26.49 -1.56
C GLU A 80 4.45 -25.19 -1.45
N CYS A 81 5.77 -25.35 -1.34
CA CYS A 81 6.71 -24.24 -1.27
C CYS A 81 6.68 -23.41 -2.56
N ARG A 82 6.47 -22.10 -2.42
CA ARG A 82 6.58 -21.14 -3.53
C ARG A 82 7.63 -20.09 -3.17
N THR A 83 8.90 -20.49 -3.18
CA THR A 83 10.01 -19.56 -2.97
C THR A 83 10.42 -18.88 -4.27
N PRO A 84 10.80 -17.60 -4.22
CA PRO A 84 11.39 -16.94 -5.38
C PRO A 84 12.71 -17.59 -5.84
N PRO A 85 13.04 -17.56 -7.14
CA PRO A 85 14.24 -18.22 -7.68
C PRO A 85 15.56 -17.81 -7.00
N ARG A 86 15.66 -16.57 -6.50
CA ARG A 86 16.87 -16.04 -5.84
C ARG A 86 16.87 -16.19 -4.32
N PHE A 87 15.82 -16.76 -3.73
CA PHE A 87 15.67 -16.85 -2.29
C PHE A 87 16.83 -17.61 -1.64
N ALA A 88 17.19 -18.79 -2.18
CA ALA A 88 18.27 -19.62 -1.64
C ALA A 88 19.62 -18.88 -1.55
N ALA A 89 19.93 -18.00 -2.51
CA ALA A 89 21.20 -17.25 -2.54
C ALA A 89 21.22 -16.03 -1.62
N LEU A 90 20.05 -15.54 -1.18
CA LEU A 90 19.89 -14.35 -0.37
C LEU A 90 19.47 -14.64 1.07
N ARG A 91 18.95 -15.84 1.36
CA ARG A 91 18.39 -16.16 2.66
C ARG A 91 19.39 -15.96 3.80
N ASP A 92 20.64 -16.39 3.59
CA ASP A 92 21.69 -16.36 4.61
C ASP A 92 22.39 -14.99 4.72
N LYS A 93 21.97 -14.03 3.88
CA LYS A 93 22.51 -12.67 3.84
C LYS A 93 21.56 -11.63 4.43
N PHE A 94 20.31 -12.00 4.66
CA PHE A 94 19.31 -11.08 5.20
C PHE A 94 19.51 -10.87 6.71
N SER A 95 19.42 -9.63 7.14
CA SER A 95 19.59 -9.17 8.52
C SER A 95 18.43 -8.25 8.91
N GLU A 96 17.54 -8.78 9.75
CA GLU A 96 16.45 -8.00 10.33
C GLU A 96 16.97 -6.79 11.15
N PRO A 97 18.01 -6.91 12.01
CA PRO A 97 18.55 -5.76 12.74
C PRO A 97 18.99 -4.60 11.84
N VAL A 98 19.63 -4.89 10.71
CA VAL A 98 20.04 -3.86 9.74
C VAL A 98 18.82 -3.14 9.16
N SER A 99 17.73 -3.87 8.91
CA SER A 99 16.47 -3.30 8.43
C SER A 99 15.86 -2.34 9.46
N TRP A 100 15.91 -2.67 10.75
CA TRP A 100 15.47 -1.79 11.84
C TRP A 100 16.32 -0.52 11.98
N VAL A 101 17.64 -0.60 11.79
CA VAL A 101 18.52 0.58 11.80
C VAL A 101 18.14 1.54 10.69
N TYR A 102 17.96 1.06 9.45
CA TYR A 102 17.51 1.91 8.36
C TYR A 102 16.09 2.47 8.60
N ALA A 103 15.18 1.65 9.13
CA ALA A 103 13.85 2.12 9.50
C ALA A 103 13.91 3.26 10.52
N ALA A 104 14.79 3.18 11.52
CA ALA A 104 14.97 4.23 12.51
C ALA A 104 15.54 5.51 11.89
N VAL A 105 16.58 5.40 11.04
CA VAL A 105 17.22 6.54 10.37
C VAL A 105 16.22 7.29 9.47
N PHE A 106 15.53 6.58 8.58
CA PHE A 106 14.52 7.18 7.70
C PHE A 106 13.29 7.67 8.49
N GLY A 107 12.92 6.95 9.56
CA GLY A 107 11.82 7.34 10.45
C GLY A 107 12.08 8.68 11.14
N ALA A 108 13.27 8.84 11.71
CA ALA A 108 13.68 10.09 12.37
C ALA A 108 13.71 11.26 11.37
N GLY A 109 14.31 11.07 10.19
CA GLY A 109 14.31 12.09 9.13
C GLY A 109 12.90 12.43 8.64
N GLY A 110 12.02 11.44 8.51
CA GLY A 110 10.63 11.63 8.12
C GLY A 110 9.83 12.43 9.16
N ILE A 111 9.94 12.07 10.44
CA ILE A 111 9.30 12.79 11.54
C ILE A 111 9.77 14.24 11.57
N TRP A 112 11.08 14.48 11.48
CA TRP A 112 11.63 15.84 11.45
C TRP A 112 11.11 16.66 10.25
N ALA A 113 11.07 16.08 9.05
CA ALA A 113 10.56 16.77 7.87
C ALA A 113 9.06 17.06 7.96
N ILE A 114 8.24 16.13 8.47
CA ILE A 114 6.80 16.39 8.71
C ILE A 114 6.60 17.47 9.76
N SER A 115 7.49 17.60 10.76
CA SER A 115 7.40 18.68 11.75
C SER A 115 7.62 20.07 11.15
N GLN A 116 8.19 20.17 9.94
CA GLN A 116 8.30 21.42 9.19
C GLN A 116 7.06 21.68 8.30
N ALA A 117 6.19 20.67 8.15
CA ALA A 117 5.13 20.62 7.14
C ALA A 117 3.77 21.12 7.62
N ALA A 118 3.46 20.86 8.89
CA ALA A 118 2.17 21.14 9.50
C ALA A 118 2.29 21.14 11.02
N ASP A 119 1.40 21.87 11.68
CA ASP A 119 1.15 21.68 13.11
C ASP A 119 0.51 20.31 13.33
N TRP A 120 1.11 19.55 14.25
CA TRP A 120 0.71 18.17 14.48
C TRP A 120 -0.58 18.08 15.27
N HIS A 121 -1.54 17.39 14.66
CA HIS A 121 -2.82 17.08 15.28
C HIS A 121 -3.01 15.56 15.29
N PHE A 122 -3.04 14.95 16.47
CA PHE A 122 -3.43 13.55 16.62
C PHE A 122 -4.87 13.50 17.14
N MET A 123 -5.78 12.89 16.37
CA MET A 123 -7.21 12.80 16.71
C MET A 123 -7.84 14.16 17.09
N GLY A 124 -7.43 15.24 16.42
CA GLY A 124 -7.94 16.60 16.67
C GLY A 124 -7.34 17.31 17.89
N MET A 125 -6.38 16.70 18.60
CA MET A 125 -5.62 17.35 19.66
C MET A 125 -4.28 17.82 19.12
N GLN A 126 -3.92 19.08 19.39
CA GLN A 126 -2.58 19.60 19.07
C GLN A 126 -1.56 18.81 19.89
N THR A 127 -0.85 17.91 19.25
CA THR A 127 0.20 17.12 19.87
C THR A 127 1.52 17.80 19.62
N SER A 128 1.94 18.65 20.55
CA SER A 128 3.27 19.25 20.48
C SER A 128 4.33 18.20 20.81
N GLY A 129 5.11 17.78 19.81
CA GLY A 129 6.46 17.31 20.08
C GLY A 129 6.85 15.99 19.43
N ILE A 130 8.07 15.99 18.88
CA ILE A 130 8.78 14.90 18.19
C ILE A 130 8.66 13.55 18.91
N LEU A 131 8.59 13.56 20.25
CA LEU A 131 8.41 12.36 21.06
C LEU A 131 7.11 11.62 20.74
N MET A 132 5.97 12.30 20.66
CA MET A 132 4.67 11.65 20.39
C MET A 132 4.65 11.07 18.97
N ALA A 133 5.14 11.81 17.97
CA ALA A 133 5.28 11.27 16.62
C ALA A 133 6.21 10.06 16.57
N THR A 134 7.28 10.06 17.36
CA THR A 134 8.17 8.90 17.48
C THR A 134 7.44 7.70 18.07
N VAL A 135 6.65 7.90 19.12
CA VAL A 135 5.83 6.83 19.72
C VAL A 135 4.84 6.28 18.69
N ILE A 136 4.06 7.15 18.04
CA ILE A 136 3.10 6.76 16.99
C ILE A 136 3.80 5.96 15.88
N TRP A 137 4.95 6.45 15.41
CA TRP A 137 5.70 5.80 14.33
C TRP A 137 6.22 4.42 14.74
N VAL A 138 6.82 4.31 15.93
CA VAL A 138 7.31 3.04 16.46
C VAL A 138 6.15 2.06 16.65
N THR A 139 4.99 2.52 17.14
CA THR A 139 3.78 1.69 17.25
C THR A 139 3.33 1.16 15.88
N VAL A 140 3.33 1.99 14.84
CA VAL A 140 3.01 1.55 13.47
C VAL A 140 4.00 0.48 12.98
N LEU A 141 5.31 0.66 13.18
CA LEU A 141 6.32 -0.31 12.77
C LEU A 141 6.20 -1.64 13.54
N ILE A 142 5.94 -1.60 14.84
CA ILE A 142 5.70 -2.79 15.66
C ILE A 142 4.42 -3.50 15.20
N ALA A 143 3.32 -2.76 15.01
CA ALA A 143 2.06 -3.32 14.52
C ALA A 143 2.24 -3.99 13.15
N LEU A 144 3.01 -3.38 12.25
CA LEU A 144 3.38 -3.97 10.97
C LEU A 144 4.14 -5.28 11.15
N ARG A 145 5.19 -5.28 11.98
CA ARG A 145 6.02 -6.46 12.24
C ARG A 145 5.21 -7.62 12.81
N LEU A 146 4.35 -7.35 13.79
CA LEU A 146 3.46 -8.34 14.42
C LEU A 146 2.42 -8.87 13.44
N THR A 147 1.83 -7.99 12.63
CA THR A 147 0.85 -8.41 11.61
C THR A 147 1.51 -9.34 10.59
N TYR A 148 2.73 -9.04 10.15
CA TYR A 148 3.49 -9.91 9.24
C TYR A 148 3.91 -11.24 9.87
N TRP A 149 4.32 -11.19 11.13
CA TRP A 149 4.67 -12.38 11.90
C TRP A 149 3.50 -13.36 11.97
N ALA A 150 2.30 -12.85 12.27
CA ALA A 150 1.06 -13.63 12.31
C ALA A 150 0.64 -14.08 10.91
N TYR A 151 0.66 -13.17 9.92
CA TYR A 151 0.35 -13.45 8.52
C TYR A 151 1.15 -14.63 7.98
N SER A 152 2.44 -14.71 8.34
CA SER A 152 3.34 -15.75 7.84
C SER A 152 3.11 -17.12 8.49
N ARG A 153 2.43 -17.18 9.65
CA ARG A 153 2.24 -18.42 10.44
C ARG A 153 0.83 -19.00 10.38
N ILE A 154 -0.12 -18.28 9.82
CA ILE A 154 -1.46 -18.82 9.56
C ILE A 154 -1.56 -19.38 8.14
N ASP A 155 -2.53 -20.26 7.95
CA ASP A 155 -2.77 -20.93 6.67
C ASP A 155 -3.07 -19.94 5.53
N LYS A 156 -2.90 -20.42 4.29
CA LYS A 156 -2.98 -19.61 3.07
C LYS A 156 -4.34 -18.95 2.85
N VAL A 157 -5.43 -19.55 3.36
CA VAL A 157 -6.79 -19.01 3.22
C VAL A 157 -7.04 -17.97 4.30
N SER A 158 -6.74 -18.27 5.56
CA SER A 158 -6.96 -17.34 6.67
C SER A 158 -6.11 -16.07 6.58
N ARG A 159 -4.90 -16.13 5.97
CA ARG A 159 -4.07 -14.92 5.79
C ARG A 159 -4.67 -13.83 4.91
N VAL A 160 -5.75 -14.12 4.18
CA VAL A 160 -6.54 -13.09 3.48
C VAL A 160 -7.01 -11.99 4.44
N PHE A 161 -7.41 -12.35 5.66
CA PHE A 161 -7.89 -11.39 6.64
C PHE A 161 -6.78 -10.51 7.21
N LEU A 162 -5.56 -11.03 7.36
CA LEU A 162 -4.40 -10.24 7.80
C LEU A 162 -3.79 -9.38 6.67
N TYR A 163 -4.07 -9.70 5.41
CA TYR A 163 -3.62 -8.87 4.29
C TYR A 163 -4.29 -7.49 4.30
N LEU A 164 -5.53 -7.37 4.77
CA LEU A 164 -6.25 -6.10 4.86
C LEU A 164 -5.58 -5.15 5.88
N PRO A 165 -5.35 -5.52 7.15
CA PRO A 165 -4.56 -4.72 8.09
C PRO A 165 -3.20 -4.31 7.54
N LEU A 166 -2.50 -5.19 6.81
CA LEU A 166 -1.23 -4.82 6.15
C LEU A 166 -1.40 -3.68 5.13
N GLN A 167 -2.49 -3.68 4.35
CA GLN A 167 -2.77 -2.58 3.42
C GLN A 167 -3.17 -1.31 4.18
N VAL A 168 -4.00 -1.44 5.23
CA VAL A 168 -4.40 -0.30 6.07
C VAL A 168 -3.19 0.38 6.69
N LEU A 169 -2.26 -0.38 7.29
CA LEU A 169 -1.01 0.17 7.83
C LEU A 169 -0.15 0.82 6.74
N LYS A 170 -0.05 0.19 5.57
CA LYS A 170 0.78 0.67 4.46
C LYS A 170 0.33 2.00 3.86
N TYR A 171 -0.98 2.22 3.76
CA TYR A 171 -1.53 3.43 3.16
C TYR A 171 -2.01 4.45 4.19
N GLY A 172 -2.37 4.00 5.39
CA GLY A 172 -2.95 4.83 6.45
C GLY A 172 -1.94 5.38 7.46
N PHE A 173 -0.66 4.99 7.43
CA PHE A 173 0.33 5.51 8.38
C PHE A 173 0.39 7.05 8.50
N PRO A 174 0.19 7.86 7.42
CA PRO A 174 0.29 9.31 7.55
C PRO A 174 -0.83 9.94 8.39
N ILE A 175 -1.93 9.21 8.63
CA ILE A 175 -3.07 9.68 9.48
C ILE A 175 -2.60 10.03 10.89
N GLY A 176 -1.51 9.41 11.37
CA GLY A 176 -0.92 9.74 12.67
C GLY A 176 -0.24 11.11 12.74
N PHE A 177 -0.04 11.78 11.60
CA PHE A 177 0.74 13.03 11.52
C PHE A 177 0.05 14.14 10.72
N VAL A 178 -0.80 13.78 9.75
CA VAL A 178 -1.45 14.71 8.83
C VAL A 178 -2.94 14.43 8.76
N SER A 179 -3.74 15.50 8.82
CA SER A 179 -5.19 15.43 8.66
C SER A 179 -5.59 14.82 7.31
N LEU A 180 -6.53 13.88 7.36
CA LEU A 180 -7.04 13.20 6.17
C LEU A 180 -8.39 13.78 5.76
N THR A 181 -8.46 14.34 4.56
CA THR A 181 -9.75 14.80 4.00
C THR A 181 -10.61 13.59 3.59
N PRO A 182 -11.94 13.74 3.45
CA PRO A 182 -12.80 12.64 2.99
C PRO A 182 -12.44 12.15 1.57
N ALA A 183 -11.92 13.03 0.71
CA ALA A 183 -11.43 12.67 -0.62
C ALA A 183 -10.15 11.81 -0.52
N GLY A 184 -9.22 12.21 0.35
CA GLY A 184 -8.05 11.39 0.67
C GLY A 184 -8.46 10.02 1.22
N ALA A 185 -9.44 9.98 2.14
CA ALA A 185 -9.95 8.72 2.71
C ALA A 185 -10.54 7.79 1.63
N ALA A 186 -11.36 8.33 0.72
CA ALA A 186 -11.88 7.57 -0.42
C ALA A 186 -10.74 7.03 -1.32
N LEU A 187 -9.69 7.83 -1.54
CA LEU A 187 -8.54 7.43 -2.35
C LEU A 187 -7.74 6.29 -1.70
N LEU A 188 -7.46 6.38 -0.40
CA LEU A 188 -6.78 5.31 0.35
C LEU A 188 -7.62 4.03 0.37
N LEU A 189 -8.93 4.14 0.62
CA LEU A 189 -9.84 3.00 0.61
C LEU A 189 -9.83 2.31 -0.76
N ALA A 190 -9.91 3.08 -1.85
CA ALA A 190 -9.85 2.55 -3.20
C ALA A 190 -8.53 1.81 -3.48
N GLN A 191 -7.41 2.33 -3.01
CA GLN A 191 -6.10 1.66 -3.16
C GLN A 191 -6.00 0.40 -2.29
N ILE A 192 -6.50 0.42 -1.06
CA ILE A 192 -6.56 -0.75 -0.16
C ILE A 192 -7.39 -1.87 -0.80
N LEU A 193 -8.61 -1.55 -1.24
CA LEU A 193 -9.52 -2.53 -1.85
C LEU A 193 -8.99 -3.06 -3.19
N ARG A 194 -8.33 -2.22 -4.00
CA ARG A 194 -7.64 -2.66 -5.23
C ARG A 194 -6.62 -3.75 -4.95
N ARG A 195 -5.93 -3.73 -3.81
CA ARG A 195 -4.93 -4.75 -3.45
C ARG A 195 -5.59 -5.95 -2.78
N TRP A 196 -6.54 -5.71 -1.87
CA TRP A 196 -7.15 -6.76 -1.06
C TRP A 196 -8.13 -7.65 -1.84
N VAL A 197 -9.01 -7.08 -2.67
CA VAL A 197 -10.04 -7.85 -3.39
C VAL A 197 -9.43 -8.88 -4.36
N PRO A 198 -8.47 -8.54 -5.24
CA PRO A 198 -7.85 -9.53 -6.11
C PRO A 198 -7.06 -10.59 -5.33
N TYR A 199 -6.47 -10.21 -4.20
CA TYR A 199 -5.76 -11.15 -3.33
C TYR A 199 -6.71 -12.18 -2.70
N MET A 200 -7.88 -11.73 -2.23
CA MET A 200 -8.96 -12.59 -1.74
C MET A 200 -9.42 -13.56 -2.82
N VAL A 201 -9.76 -13.06 -4.01
CA VAL A 201 -10.18 -13.88 -5.15
C VAL A 201 -9.13 -14.93 -5.49
N TYR A 202 -7.87 -14.54 -5.60
CA TYR A 202 -6.76 -15.47 -5.87
C TYR A 202 -6.65 -16.58 -4.83
N ARG A 203 -6.84 -16.27 -3.55
CA ARG A 203 -6.72 -17.27 -2.47
C ARG A 203 -7.89 -18.24 -2.41
N TYR A 204 -9.11 -17.80 -2.72
CA TYR A 204 -10.28 -18.69 -2.73
C TYR A 204 -10.45 -19.48 -4.03
N THR A 205 -10.01 -18.94 -5.17
CA THR A 205 -10.17 -19.60 -6.48
C THR A 205 -8.91 -20.34 -6.94
N GLY A 206 -7.76 -20.08 -6.31
CA GLY A 206 -6.45 -20.59 -6.74
C GLY A 206 -5.91 -19.96 -8.03
N VAL A 207 -6.70 -19.13 -8.71
CA VAL A 207 -6.38 -18.54 -10.01
C VAL A 207 -6.41 -17.02 -9.90
N LEU A 208 -5.33 -16.37 -10.34
CA LEU A 208 -5.37 -14.93 -10.52
C LEU A 208 -6.18 -14.66 -11.79
N HIS A 209 -7.43 -14.21 -11.66
CA HIS A 209 -8.25 -13.86 -12.82
C HIS A 209 -7.61 -12.70 -13.59
N SER A 210 -6.95 -13.05 -14.70
CA SER A 210 -6.28 -12.12 -15.62
C SER A 210 -7.23 -11.08 -16.23
N GLY A 211 -8.54 -11.34 -16.20
CA GLY A 211 -9.57 -10.45 -16.70
C GLY A 211 -10.04 -9.36 -15.73
N LEU A 212 -9.65 -9.38 -14.45
CA LEU A 212 -10.15 -8.37 -13.49
C LEU A 212 -9.46 -7.01 -13.75
N PRO A 213 -10.19 -5.96 -14.17
CA PRO A 213 -9.58 -4.67 -14.52
C PRO A 213 -9.26 -3.85 -13.26
N ILE A 214 -8.24 -4.27 -12.50
CA ILE A 214 -7.94 -3.74 -11.16
C ILE A 214 -7.72 -2.23 -11.08
N ARG A 215 -7.24 -1.58 -12.15
CA ARG A 215 -7.05 -0.11 -12.19
C ARG A 215 -8.38 0.59 -12.43
N ALA A 216 -9.24 0.03 -13.27
CA ALA A 216 -10.62 0.51 -13.45
C ALA A 216 -11.44 0.32 -12.17
N LEU A 217 -11.32 -0.84 -11.51
CA LEU A 217 -11.95 -1.10 -10.22
C LEU A 217 -11.57 -0.04 -9.18
N ARG A 218 -10.28 0.32 -9.08
CA ARG A 218 -9.82 1.40 -8.19
C ARG A 218 -10.49 2.74 -8.51
N LEU A 219 -10.57 3.11 -9.80
CA LEU A 219 -11.23 4.35 -10.20
C LEU A 219 -12.71 4.34 -9.80
N VAL A 220 -13.42 3.24 -10.08
CA VAL A 220 -14.84 3.10 -9.74
C VAL A 220 -15.05 3.20 -8.22
N ILE A 221 -14.29 2.45 -7.43
CA ILE A 221 -14.36 2.52 -5.96
C ILE A 221 -14.09 3.94 -5.47
N PHE A 222 -13.06 4.61 -6.02
CA PHE A 222 -12.73 5.97 -5.64
C PHE A 222 -13.86 6.95 -5.98
N VAL A 223 -14.36 6.95 -7.22
CA VAL A 223 -15.41 7.86 -7.68
C VAL A 223 -16.68 7.65 -6.84
N THR A 224 -17.09 6.40 -6.64
CA THR A 224 -18.26 6.09 -5.80
C THR A 224 -18.05 6.56 -4.36
N GLY A 225 -16.90 6.25 -3.75
CA GLY A 225 -16.59 6.66 -2.38
C GLY A 225 -16.51 8.18 -2.22
N TRP A 226 -15.89 8.87 -3.16
CA TRP A 226 -15.76 10.32 -3.12
C TRP A 226 -17.10 11.02 -3.33
N LEU A 227 -17.93 10.57 -4.26
CA LEU A 227 -19.28 11.13 -4.47
C LEU A 227 -20.18 10.95 -3.24
N LEU A 228 -20.09 9.80 -2.56
CA LEU A 228 -20.83 9.56 -1.32
C LEU A 228 -20.36 10.46 -0.16
N LEU A 229 -19.07 10.80 -0.13
CA LEU A 229 -18.47 11.66 0.88
C LEU A 229 -18.47 13.16 0.50
N LEU A 230 -18.88 13.51 -0.72
CA LEU A 230 -18.91 14.90 -1.20
C LEU A 230 -19.68 15.85 -0.26
N PRO A 231 -20.85 15.46 0.30
CA PRO A 231 -21.61 16.34 1.20
C PRO A 231 -20.93 16.56 2.55
N SER A 232 -20.01 15.69 2.99
CA SER A 232 -19.45 15.74 4.35
C SER A 232 -18.46 16.88 4.56
N ASN A 233 -17.97 17.50 3.48
CA ASN A 233 -16.98 18.58 3.58
C ASN A 233 -17.09 19.56 2.39
N PHE A 234 -18.31 19.99 2.08
CA PHE A 234 -18.60 20.79 0.89
C PHE A 234 -17.91 22.17 0.86
N ALA A 235 -17.54 22.70 2.03
CA ALA A 235 -16.94 24.03 2.17
C ALA A 235 -15.41 24.03 2.04
N ASP A 236 -14.75 22.87 2.06
CA ASP A 236 -13.29 22.76 2.08
C ASP A 236 -12.72 22.60 0.65
N PRO A 237 -11.99 23.59 0.11
CA PRO A 237 -11.36 23.48 -1.21
C PRO A 237 -10.39 22.32 -1.35
N ALA A 238 -9.72 21.92 -0.26
CA ALA A 238 -8.76 20.81 -0.26
C ALA A 238 -9.43 19.48 -0.64
N HIS A 239 -10.68 19.29 -0.22
CA HIS A 239 -11.49 18.13 -0.57
C HIS A 239 -11.66 17.98 -2.09
N TYR A 240 -11.96 19.08 -2.79
CA TYR A 240 -12.12 19.08 -4.24
C TYR A 240 -10.80 18.96 -4.99
N ILE A 241 -9.76 19.67 -4.55
CA ILE A 241 -8.43 19.62 -5.18
C ILE A 241 -7.90 18.19 -5.16
N ILE A 242 -7.95 17.50 -4.01
CA ILE A 242 -7.54 16.11 -3.89
C ILE A 242 -8.45 15.23 -4.75
N GLY A 243 -9.77 15.43 -4.68
CA GLY A 243 -10.75 14.68 -5.43
C GLY A 243 -10.51 14.68 -6.94
N PHE A 244 -10.41 15.87 -7.54
CA PHE A 244 -10.16 16.04 -8.97
C PHE A 244 -8.77 15.52 -9.38
N THR A 245 -7.73 15.81 -8.59
CA THR A 245 -6.38 15.31 -8.86
C THR A 245 -6.35 13.78 -8.88
N ALA A 246 -7.03 13.15 -7.92
CA ALA A 246 -7.16 11.72 -7.84
C ALA A 246 -7.96 11.14 -9.02
N ILE A 247 -9.07 11.76 -9.44
CA ILE A 247 -9.79 11.33 -10.65
C ILE A 247 -8.86 11.34 -11.86
N VAL A 248 -8.16 12.44 -12.13
CA VAL A 248 -7.27 12.57 -13.29
C VAL A 248 -6.19 11.50 -13.25
N LEU A 249 -5.49 11.35 -12.11
CA LEU A 249 -4.45 10.35 -11.92
C LEU A 249 -4.97 8.92 -12.17
N LEU A 250 -6.12 8.59 -11.59
CA LEU A 250 -6.70 7.25 -11.69
C LEU A 250 -7.27 6.96 -13.08
N ALA A 251 -7.90 7.94 -13.73
CA ALA A 251 -8.44 7.84 -15.08
C ALA A 251 -7.34 7.59 -16.10
N VAL A 252 -6.26 8.36 -16.08
CA VAL A 252 -5.09 8.16 -16.97
C VAL A 252 -4.54 6.73 -16.82
N ARG A 253 -4.45 6.22 -15.59
CA ARG A 253 -3.91 4.89 -15.31
C ARG A 253 -4.88 3.75 -15.65
N ALA A 254 -6.18 4.00 -15.61
CA ALA A 254 -7.21 3.02 -15.93
C ALA A 254 -7.62 3.01 -17.41
N PHE A 255 -7.26 4.04 -18.18
CA PHE A 255 -7.70 4.25 -19.55
C PHE A 255 -7.53 3.03 -20.47
N SER A 256 -6.37 2.36 -20.40
CA SER A 256 -6.11 1.17 -21.20
C SER A 256 -7.02 -0.02 -20.83
N GLN A 257 -7.39 -0.15 -19.56
CA GLN A 257 -8.29 -1.22 -19.10
C GLN A 257 -9.74 -0.94 -19.46
N PHE A 258 -10.19 0.32 -19.40
CA PHE A 258 -11.54 0.66 -19.84
C PHE A 258 -11.78 0.34 -21.31
N LYS A 259 -10.79 0.61 -22.18
CA LYS A 259 -10.88 0.22 -23.60
C LYS A 259 -11.10 -1.28 -23.78
N VAL A 260 -10.42 -2.11 -22.99
CA VAL A 260 -10.58 -3.56 -23.03
C VAL A 260 -11.96 -3.97 -22.51
N VAL A 261 -12.37 -3.46 -21.34
CA VAL A 261 -13.69 -3.76 -20.75
C VAL A 261 -14.83 -3.39 -21.69
N VAL A 262 -14.79 -2.21 -22.32
CA VAL A 262 -15.82 -1.77 -23.27
C VAL A 262 -15.81 -2.62 -24.53
N LYS A 263 -14.62 -2.99 -25.05
CA LYS A 263 -14.50 -3.86 -26.22
C LYS A 263 -15.04 -5.27 -25.96
N ASP A 264 -14.79 -5.80 -24.77
CA ASP A 264 -15.15 -7.17 -24.40
C ASP A 264 -16.59 -7.26 -23.85
N ALA A 265 -17.27 -6.12 -23.67
CA ALA A 265 -18.66 -6.07 -23.26
C ALA A 265 -19.56 -6.72 -24.31
N LYS A 266 -20.23 -7.80 -23.93
CA LYS A 266 -21.22 -8.49 -24.75
C LYS A 266 -22.62 -8.16 -24.24
N SER A 267 -23.60 -8.16 -25.14
CA SER A 267 -25.01 -8.16 -24.73
C SER A 267 -25.27 -9.37 -23.83
N VAL A 268 -26.13 -9.21 -22.82
CA VAL A 268 -26.59 -10.31 -21.96
C VAL A 268 -27.15 -11.47 -22.78
N GLN A 269 -27.75 -11.18 -23.94
CA GLN A 269 -28.29 -12.19 -24.86
C GLN A 269 -27.19 -13.03 -25.55
N ALA A 270 -25.98 -12.49 -25.67
CA ALA A 270 -24.81 -13.18 -26.22
C ALA A 270 -23.91 -13.77 -25.12
N ASP A 271 -24.34 -13.67 -23.86
CA ASP A 271 -23.57 -14.15 -22.72
C ASP A 271 -23.89 -15.61 -22.46
N THR A 272 -22.92 -16.48 -22.75
CA THR A 272 -23.00 -17.90 -22.44
C THR A 272 -22.43 -18.14 -21.04
N TRP A 273 -23.10 -17.62 -20.00
CA TRP A 273 -22.90 -18.14 -18.64
C TRP A 273 -23.47 -19.55 -18.61
N ALA A 274 -22.71 -20.52 -19.14
CA ALA A 274 -22.97 -21.90 -18.85
C ALA A 274 -22.79 -22.04 -17.33
N SER A 275 -23.89 -22.25 -16.60
CA SER A 275 -23.83 -22.71 -15.23
C SER A 275 -23.11 -24.05 -15.26
N LYS A 276 -21.80 -24.04 -15.02
CA LYS A 276 -21.00 -25.28 -14.98
C LYS A 276 -21.41 -26.22 -13.84
N ASN A 277 -22.41 -25.84 -13.04
CA ASN A 277 -22.95 -26.59 -11.90
C ASN A 277 -24.50 -26.61 -11.90
N SER A 278 -25.14 -26.96 -13.02
CA SER A 278 -26.51 -27.49 -12.99
C SER A 278 -26.49 -28.99 -13.22
#